data_AF-A0A7S4MGL2-F1
#
_entry.id   AF-A0A7S4MGL2-F1
#
_cell.length_a   1.000
_cell.length_b   1.000
_cell.length_c   1.000
_cell.angle_alpha   90.00
_cell.angle_beta   90.00
_cell.angle_gamma   90.00
#
_symmetry.space_group_name_H-M   'P 1'
#
loop_
_entity.id
_entity.type
_entity.pdbx_description
1 polymer ?
#
loop_
_entity_poly.entity_id
_entity_poly.type
_entity_poly.pdbx_seq_one_letter_code
_entity_poly.pdbx_strand_id
1 'polypeptide(L)'
;CQFHPLLRLMLPQLDKERQTYGMKETNLGKYYVEFLNISPDSEDGRRLLHWRRPTKQGEMEAGDFGNAVYLSLEKRCQTTGVLSLAHVNKCLDKLNTCPDRKDKLTVLKWMLRKTTAREQKWFVRIIVKELKIGISEKTVLNTFHPD
;
A
#
# COMPACT_ATOMS: atom_id res chain seq x y z
N CYS A 1 -11.85 7.49 20.88
CA CYS A 1 -12.87 7.03 19.91
C CYS A 1 -12.47 5.69 19.30
N GLN A 2 -13.31 4.66 19.43
CA GLN A 2 -13.03 3.29 18.93
C GLN A 2 -12.88 3.21 17.39
N PHE A 3 -13.38 4.20 16.64
CA PHE A 3 -13.38 4.21 15.17
C PHE A 3 -12.18 4.91 14.51
N HIS A 4 -11.44 5.72 15.28
CA HIS A 4 -10.31 6.49 14.74
C HIS A 4 -9.26 5.59 14.03
N PRO A 5 -8.87 4.41 14.56
CA PRO A 5 -7.91 3.52 13.89
C PRO A 5 -8.37 3.00 12.53
N LEU A 6 -9.68 2.94 12.27
CA LEU A 6 -10.25 2.53 10.98
C LEU A 6 -10.36 3.72 10.02
N LEU A 7 -10.93 4.83 10.51
CA LEU A 7 -11.15 6.04 9.70
C LEU A 7 -9.86 6.55 9.07
N ARG A 8 -8.75 6.55 9.82
CA ARG A 8 -7.44 6.99 9.29
C ARG A 8 -6.87 6.09 8.19
N LEU A 9 -7.35 4.85 8.04
CA LEU A 9 -6.99 3.97 6.91
C LEU A 9 -7.93 4.16 5.72
N MET A 10 -9.19 4.51 5.98
CA MET A 10 -10.18 4.81 4.93
C MET A 10 -10.02 6.21 4.34
N LEU A 11 -9.47 7.15 5.12
CA LEU A 11 -9.20 8.53 4.72
C LEU A 11 -7.73 8.88 5.03
N PRO A 12 -6.75 8.18 4.42
CA PRO A 12 -5.34 8.36 4.74
C PRO A 12 -4.81 9.77 4.44
N GLN A 13 -5.47 10.50 3.53
CA GLN A 13 -5.20 11.91 3.26
C GLN A 13 -5.51 12.83 4.44
N LEU A 14 -6.38 12.43 5.36
CA LEU A 14 -6.77 13.18 6.56
C LEU A 14 -6.00 12.77 7.82
N ASP A 15 -5.13 11.77 7.72
CA ASP A 15 -4.29 11.33 8.83
C ASP A 15 -3.20 12.37 9.11
N LYS A 16 -3.51 13.30 10.04
CA LYS A 16 -2.61 14.39 10.46
C LYS A 16 -1.47 13.92 11.37
N GLU A 17 -1.63 12.79 12.05
CA GLU A 17 -0.59 12.22 12.91
C GLU A 17 0.52 11.58 12.07
N ARG A 18 0.15 10.84 11.00
CA ARG A 18 1.11 10.27 10.04
C ARG A 18 1.18 11.15 8.79
N GLN A 19 1.81 12.32 8.91
CA GLN A 19 1.84 13.31 7.83
C GLN A 19 2.45 12.77 6.53
N THR A 20 3.60 12.09 6.61
CA THR A 20 4.27 11.49 5.45
C THR A 20 5.00 10.20 5.83
N TYR A 21 5.02 9.23 4.93
CA TYR A 21 5.87 8.04 5.05
C TYR A 21 7.21 8.20 4.33
N GLY A 22 7.43 9.34 3.64
CA GLY A 22 8.64 9.59 2.85
C GLY A 22 8.85 8.57 1.72
N MET A 23 7.78 7.95 1.24
CA MET A 23 7.82 6.91 0.21
C MET A 23 6.82 7.24 -0.89
N LYS A 24 7.32 7.37 -2.12
CA LYS A 24 6.51 7.44 -3.34
C LYS A 24 6.49 6.07 -4.02
N GLU A 25 5.54 5.87 -4.92
CA GLU A 25 5.34 4.64 -5.71
C GLU A 25 6.64 4.16 -6.36
N THR A 26 7.42 5.08 -6.94
CA THR A 26 8.70 4.74 -7.59
C THR A 26 9.69 4.10 -6.60
N ASN A 27 9.74 4.58 -5.36
CA ASN A 27 10.62 4.01 -4.33
C ASN A 27 10.05 2.70 -3.78
N LEU A 28 8.73 2.64 -3.58
CA LEU A 28 8.06 1.40 -3.19
C LEU A 28 8.30 0.30 -4.22
N GLY A 29 8.16 0.58 -5.51
CA GLY A 29 8.44 -0.39 -6.58
C GLY A 29 9.86 -0.95 -6.50
N LYS A 30 10.87 -0.08 -6.30
CA LYS A 30 12.26 -0.51 -6.08
C LYS A 30 12.41 -1.40 -4.84
N TYR A 31 11.75 -1.05 -3.74
CA TYR A 31 11.76 -1.86 -2.52
C TYR A 31 11.14 -3.23 -2.74
N TYR A 32 9.99 -3.33 -3.42
CA TYR A 32 9.36 -4.61 -3.75
C TYR A 32 10.29 -5.47 -4.60
N VAL A 33 10.89 -4.92 -5.66
CA VAL A 33 11.86 -5.66 -6.50
C VAL A 33 13.02 -6.22 -5.67
N GLU A 34 13.59 -5.38 -4.79
CA GLU A 34 14.70 -5.76 -3.91
C GLU A 34 14.31 -6.84 -2.89
N PHE A 35 13.21 -6.66 -2.15
CA PHE A 35 12.87 -7.61 -1.09
C PHE A 35 12.16 -8.88 -1.56
N LEU A 36 11.56 -8.86 -2.77
CA LEU A 36 11.06 -10.05 -3.44
C LEU A 36 12.19 -10.80 -4.16
N ASN A 37 13.36 -10.19 -4.30
CA ASN A 37 14.51 -10.72 -5.03
C ASN A 37 14.13 -11.16 -6.47
N ILE A 38 13.40 -10.29 -7.17
CA ILE A 38 13.00 -10.52 -8.57
C ILE A 38 13.86 -9.69 -9.51
N SER A 39 14.09 -10.20 -10.72
CA SER A 39 14.81 -9.43 -11.74
C SER A 39 14.03 -8.17 -12.12
N PRO A 40 14.66 -6.98 -12.21
CA PRO A 40 14.04 -5.77 -12.75
C PRO A 40 13.46 -5.96 -14.17
N ASP A 41 14.04 -6.90 -14.93
CA ASP A 41 13.64 -7.25 -16.29
C ASP A 41 12.57 -8.34 -16.36
N SER A 42 12.20 -8.95 -15.23
CA SER A 42 11.05 -9.85 -15.19
C SER A 42 9.75 -9.08 -15.45
N GLU A 43 8.69 -9.79 -15.82
CA GLU A 43 7.36 -9.22 -15.99
C GLU A 43 6.91 -8.44 -14.73
N ASP A 44 7.04 -9.07 -13.56
CA ASP A 44 6.72 -8.46 -12.26
C ASP A 44 7.63 -7.25 -11.96
N GLY A 45 8.93 -7.36 -12.25
CA GLY A 45 9.90 -6.28 -12.04
C GLY A 45 9.56 -5.05 -12.85
N ARG A 46 9.26 -5.22 -14.14
CA ARG A 46 8.83 -4.13 -15.03
C ARG A 46 7.48 -3.57 -14.60
N ARG A 47 6.52 -4.40 -14.18
CA ARG A 47 5.21 -3.95 -13.68
C ARG A 47 5.35 -3.03 -12.47
N LEU A 48 6.21 -3.39 -11.51
CA LEU A 48 6.46 -2.59 -10.29
C LEU A 48 7.24 -1.31 -10.57
N LEU A 49 8.26 -1.36 -11.44
CA LEU A 49 9.13 -0.22 -11.75
C LEU A 49 8.50 0.76 -12.74
N HIS A 50 7.64 0.27 -13.63
CA HIS A 50 7.02 1.02 -14.72
C HIS A 50 5.50 0.99 -14.67
N TRP A 51 4.92 0.99 -13.47
CA TRP A 51 3.47 0.92 -13.22
C TRP A 51 2.60 1.96 -13.94
N ARG A 52 3.19 3.07 -14.41
CA ARG A 52 2.49 4.09 -15.21
C ARG A 52 2.39 3.75 -16.70
N ARG A 53 3.24 2.84 -17.19
CA ARG A 53 3.24 2.47 -18.61
C ARG A 53 2.13 1.45 -18.86
N PRO A 54 1.31 1.63 -19.91
CA PRO A 54 0.41 0.58 -20.35
C PRO A 54 1.22 -0.67 -20.72
N THR A 55 0.79 -1.82 -20.21
CA THR A 55 1.35 -3.11 -20.60
C THR A 55 0.46 -3.73 -21.68
N LYS A 56 0.99 -4.64 -22.49
CA LYS A 56 0.24 -5.30 -23.58
C LYS A 56 -1.04 -6.02 -23.11
N GLN A 57 -1.19 -6.29 -21.81
CA GLN A 57 -2.34 -6.99 -21.21
C GLN A 57 -3.36 -6.05 -20.56
N GLY A 58 -3.13 -4.73 -20.47
CA GLY A 58 -4.06 -3.84 -19.78
C GLY A 58 -3.76 -2.36 -19.95
N GLU A 59 -4.39 -1.73 -20.94
CA GLU A 59 -4.47 -0.26 -21.04
C GLU A 59 -5.29 0.35 -19.89
N MET A 60 -6.30 -0.38 -19.38
CA MET A 60 -7.11 0.01 -18.22
C MET A 60 -6.37 -0.01 -16.86
N GLU A 61 -5.23 -0.70 -16.78
CA GLU A 61 -4.51 -0.92 -15.51
C GLU A 61 -3.32 0.02 -15.30
N ALA A 62 -2.97 0.78 -16.35
CA ALA A 62 -1.89 1.75 -16.30
C ALA A 62 -2.19 2.86 -15.28
N GLY A 63 -1.20 3.19 -14.45
CA GLY A 63 -1.35 4.30 -13.52
C GLY A 63 -1.98 3.95 -12.17
N ASP A 64 -2.18 2.67 -11.82
CA ASP A 64 -2.51 2.24 -10.45
C ASP A 64 -1.41 1.36 -9.86
N PHE A 65 -0.53 1.97 -9.04
CA PHE A 65 0.54 1.25 -8.38
C PHE A 65 0.04 0.16 -7.43
N GLY A 66 -1.10 0.35 -6.75
CA GLY A 66 -1.68 -0.68 -5.89
C GLY A 66 -2.09 -1.93 -6.67
N ASN A 67 -2.63 -1.75 -7.88
CA ASN A 67 -2.94 -2.87 -8.77
C ASN A 67 -1.68 -3.56 -9.31
N ALA A 68 -0.66 -2.77 -9.68
CA ALA A 68 0.64 -3.31 -10.08
C ALA A 68 1.27 -4.20 -8.98
N VAL A 69 1.16 -3.80 -7.72
CA VAL A 69 1.59 -4.59 -6.56
C VAL A 69 0.77 -5.87 -6.42
N TYR A 70 -0.57 -5.79 -6.51
CA TYR A 70 -1.44 -6.97 -6.44
C TYR A 70 -1.04 -8.05 -7.45
N LEU A 71 -0.98 -7.69 -8.73
CA LEU A 71 -0.69 -8.63 -9.81
C LEU A 71 0.69 -9.27 -9.67
N SER A 72 1.68 -8.49 -9.21
CA SER A 72 3.04 -8.99 -8.98
C SER A 72 3.17 -9.92 -7.76
N LEU A 73 2.16 -9.90 -6.87
CA LEU A 73 2.15 -10.67 -5.63
C LEU A 73 1.13 -11.81 -5.61
N GLU A 74 0.21 -11.87 -6.57
CA GLU A 74 -0.92 -12.81 -6.58
C GLU A 74 -0.47 -14.27 -6.42
N LYS A 75 0.67 -14.63 -7.03
CA LYS A 75 1.26 -15.97 -6.96
C LYS A 75 2.35 -16.12 -5.88
N ARG A 76 2.62 -15.09 -5.09
CA ARG A 76 3.76 -15.01 -4.15
C ARG A 76 3.36 -14.81 -2.68
N CYS A 77 2.14 -14.33 -2.41
CA CYS A 77 1.65 -14.05 -1.06
C CYS A 77 0.84 -15.21 -0.46
N GLN A 78 0.62 -15.13 0.85
CA GLN A 78 -0.31 -16.02 1.55
C GLN A 78 -1.74 -15.83 1.05
N THR A 79 -2.54 -16.89 1.14
CA THR A 79 -3.98 -16.87 0.80
C THR A 79 -4.84 -16.26 1.89
N THR A 80 -4.34 -16.19 3.13
CA THR A 80 -5.05 -15.63 4.29
C THR A 80 -4.13 -14.68 5.06
N GLY A 81 -4.66 -13.50 5.41
CA GLY A 81 -3.96 -12.53 6.25
C GLY A 81 -4.13 -12.85 7.74
N VAL A 82 -3.13 -12.48 8.54
CA VAL A 82 -3.13 -12.72 9.99
C VAL A 82 -3.09 -11.44 10.83
N LEU A 83 -3.19 -10.28 10.16
CA LEU A 83 -3.07 -8.99 10.82
C LEU A 83 -4.44 -8.43 11.25
N SER A 84 -4.47 -7.86 12.45
CA SER A 84 -5.59 -7.06 12.91
C SER A 84 -5.40 -5.60 12.49
N LEU A 85 -6.47 -4.81 12.57
CA LEU A 85 -6.43 -3.36 12.35
C LEU A 85 -5.37 -2.67 13.23
N ALA A 86 -5.20 -3.13 14.47
CA ALA A 86 -4.19 -2.60 15.38
C ALA A 86 -2.76 -2.92 14.92
N HIS A 87 -2.51 -4.11 14.38
CA HIS A 87 -1.20 -4.47 13.82
C HIS A 87 -0.85 -3.63 12.59
N VAL A 88 -1.82 -3.39 11.70
CA VAL A 88 -1.63 -2.54 10.52
C VAL A 88 -1.28 -1.11 10.93
N ASN A 89 -2.02 -0.54 11.89
CA ASN A 89 -1.74 0.81 12.37
C ASN A 89 -0.35 0.90 13.01
N LYS A 90 0.02 0.00 13.93
CA LYS A 90 1.36 -0.03 14.53
C LYS A 90 2.47 -0.11 13.49
N CYS A 91 2.26 -0.87 12.41
CA CYS A 91 3.21 -0.96 11.32
C CYS A 91 3.36 0.37 10.58
N LEU A 92 2.26 1.05 10.28
CA LEU A 92 2.26 2.36 9.63
C LEU A 92 2.90 3.42 10.54
N ASP A 93 2.64 3.39 11.84
CA ASP A 93 3.28 4.28 12.83
C ASP A 93 4.80 4.08 12.82
N LYS A 94 5.27 2.83 12.75
CA LYS A 94 6.69 2.51 12.60
C LYS A 94 7.26 3.02 11.28
N LEU A 95 6.55 2.88 10.17
CA LEU A 95 7.00 3.41 8.87
C LEU A 95 7.08 4.94 8.84
N ASN A 96 6.18 5.63 9.54
CA ASN A 96 6.16 7.08 9.64
C ASN A 96 7.31 7.61 10.52
N THR A 97 7.70 6.88 11.56
CA THR A 97 8.75 7.29 12.50
C THR A 97 10.16 6.84 12.11
N CYS A 98 10.31 5.76 11.33
CA CYS A 98 11.63 5.29 10.89
C CYS A 98 12.22 6.20 9.80
N PRO A 99 13.37 6.86 10.03
CA PRO A 99 13.98 7.74 9.03
C PRO A 99 14.69 6.93 7.93
N ASP A 100 15.27 5.78 8.29
CA ASP A 100 16.21 5.07 7.44
C ASP A 100 15.56 4.06 6.50
N ARG A 101 16.12 3.98 5.28
CA ARG A 101 15.70 3.03 4.24
C ARG A 101 15.72 1.58 4.72
N LYS A 102 16.74 1.19 5.48
CA LYS A 102 16.92 -0.20 5.97
C LYS A 102 15.79 -0.61 6.92
N ASP A 103 15.37 0.29 7.79
CA ASP A 103 14.28 0.03 8.73
C ASP A 103 12.94 -0.03 8.01
N LYS A 104 12.69 0.88 7.05
CA LYS A 104 11.51 0.82 6.18
C LYS A 104 11.43 -0.51 5.44
N LEU A 105 12.53 -0.97 4.84
CA LEU A 105 12.58 -2.28 4.18
C LEU A 105 12.28 -3.44 5.13
N THR A 106 12.78 -3.37 6.36
CA THR A 106 12.50 -4.40 7.39
C THR A 106 11.02 -4.45 7.73
N VAL A 107 10.38 -3.28 7.88
CA VAL A 107 8.96 -3.18 8.18
C VAL A 107 8.09 -3.64 7.00
N LEU A 108 8.43 -3.24 5.76
CA LEU A 108 7.73 -3.68 4.55
C LEU A 108 7.84 -5.20 4.34
N LYS A 109 9.03 -5.78 4.57
CA LYS A 109 9.24 -7.24 4.54
C LYS A 109 8.39 -7.97 5.58
N TRP A 110 8.29 -7.42 6.78
CA TRP A 110 7.46 -7.99 7.84
C TRP A 110 5.97 -7.99 7.45
N MET A 111 5.48 -6.87 6.86
CA MET A 111 4.11 -6.78 6.37
C MET A 111 3.83 -7.79 5.27
N LEU A 112 4.69 -7.87 4.25
CA LEU A 112 4.54 -8.81 3.14
C LEU A 112 4.29 -10.25 3.62
N ARG A 113 5.04 -10.68 4.64
CA ARG A 113 4.97 -12.05 5.20
C ARG A 113 3.71 -12.34 6.02
N LYS A 114 2.82 -11.38 6.23
CA LYS A 114 1.65 -11.54 7.13
C LYS A 114 0.32 -11.16 6.47
N THR A 115 0.35 -10.88 5.18
CA THR A 115 -0.78 -10.34 4.43
C THR A 115 -0.90 -11.03 3.08
N THR A 116 -2.11 -11.08 2.58
CA THR A 116 -2.45 -11.46 1.21
C THR A 116 -2.01 -10.39 0.20
N ALA A 117 -2.01 -10.74 -1.09
CA ALA A 117 -1.80 -9.77 -2.17
C ALA A 117 -2.84 -8.64 -2.15
N ARG A 118 -4.10 -8.94 -1.78
CA ARG A 118 -5.18 -7.94 -1.68
C ARG A 118 -4.93 -6.96 -0.54
N GLU A 119 -4.51 -7.45 0.62
CA GLU A 119 -4.16 -6.58 1.76
C GLU A 119 -2.93 -5.72 1.44
N GLN A 120 -1.93 -6.27 0.74
CA GLN A 120 -0.77 -5.50 0.25
C GLN A 120 -1.18 -4.38 -0.71
N LYS A 121 -2.12 -4.62 -1.63
CA LYS A 121 -2.68 -3.59 -2.51
C LYS A 121 -3.26 -2.42 -1.72
N TRP A 122 -4.06 -2.70 -0.70
CA TRP A 122 -4.64 -1.64 0.13
C TRP A 122 -3.60 -0.95 1.01
N PHE A 123 -2.65 -1.72 1.53
CA PHE A 123 -1.56 -1.18 2.35
C PHE A 123 -0.72 -0.16 1.59
N VAL A 124 -0.30 -0.46 0.35
CA VAL A 124 0.48 0.51 -0.44
C VAL A 124 -0.35 1.74 -0.82
N ARG A 125 -1.66 1.58 -1.08
CA ARG A 125 -2.59 2.68 -1.31
C ARG A 125 -2.72 3.61 -0.09
N ILE A 126 -2.70 3.06 1.12
CA ILE A 126 -2.67 3.82 2.37
C ILE A 126 -1.35 4.59 2.52
N ILE A 127 -0.21 3.94 2.22
CA ILE A 127 1.11 4.60 2.29
C ILE A 127 1.21 5.78 1.32
N VAL A 128 0.72 5.62 0.10
CA VAL A 128 0.73 6.71 -0.91
C VAL A 128 -0.40 7.72 -0.70
N LYS A 129 -1.29 7.46 0.28
CA LYS A 129 -2.49 8.25 0.60
C LYS A 129 -3.46 8.40 -0.58
N GLU A 130 -3.56 7.37 -1.43
CA GLU A 130 -4.44 7.35 -2.61
C GLU A 130 -5.16 5.99 -2.72
N LEU A 131 -6.40 5.92 -2.24
CA LEU A 131 -7.18 4.67 -2.19
C LEU A 131 -7.83 4.25 -3.52
N LYS A 132 -8.03 5.20 -4.45
CA LYS A 132 -8.68 4.98 -5.75
C LYS A 132 -10.04 4.27 -5.68
N ILE A 133 -10.88 4.65 -4.72
CA ILE A 133 -12.22 4.08 -4.52
C ILE A 133 -13.34 4.91 -5.17
N GLY A 134 -13.02 6.08 -5.74
CA GLY A 134 -14.02 6.98 -6.34
C GLY A 134 -14.99 7.61 -5.33
N ILE A 135 -14.73 7.43 -4.04
CA ILE A 135 -15.55 7.97 -2.95
C ILE A 135 -14.89 9.24 -2.43
N SER A 136 -15.67 10.33 -2.35
CA SER A 136 -15.20 11.59 -1.78
C SER A 136 -15.13 11.52 -0.26
N GLU A 137 -14.25 12.32 0.34
CA GLU A 137 -14.21 12.52 1.80
C GLU A 137 -15.59 12.84 2.38
N LYS A 138 -16.31 13.77 1.74
CA LYS A 138 -17.67 14.17 2.11
C LYS A 138 -18.62 12.97 2.16
N THR A 139 -18.54 12.06 1.19
CA THR A 139 -19.37 10.85 1.16
C THR A 139 -19.07 9.93 2.35
N VAL A 140 -17.80 9.75 2.72
CA VAL A 140 -17.42 8.91 3.86
C VAL A 140 -17.88 9.53 5.17
N LEU A 141 -17.62 10.83 5.37
CA LEU A 141 -17.99 11.53 6.61
C LEU A 141 -19.50 11.59 6.81
N ASN A 142 -20.26 11.97 5.78
CA ASN A 142 -21.74 12.03 5.85
C ASN A 142 -22.39 10.65 6.11
N THR A 143 -21.71 9.56 5.73
CA THR A 143 -22.16 8.19 6.04
C THR A 143 -21.83 7.81 7.48
N PHE A 144 -20.73 8.33 8.02
CA PHE A 144 -20.27 8.02 9.36
C PHE A 144 -21.05 8.78 10.43
N HIS A 145 -21.35 10.06 10.19
CA HIS A 145 -22.20 10.87 11.02
C HIS A 145 -22.90 11.94 10.16
N PRO A 146 -24.18 12.26 10.42
CA PRO A 146 -24.91 13.28 9.67
C PRO A 146 -24.39 14.73 9.91
N ASP A 147 -23.50 14.94 10.88
CA ASP A 147 -22.93 16.24 11.25
C ASP A 147 -21.51 16.43 10.70
#